data_AF-A0A509L6E4-F1
#
_entry.id   AF-A0A509L6E4-F1
#
_cell.length_a   1.000
_cell.length_b   1.000
_cell.length_c   1.000
_cell.angle_alpha   90.00
_cell.angle_beta   90.00
_cell.angle_gamma   90.00
#
_symmetry.space_group_name_H-M   'P 1'
#
loop_
_entity.id
_entity.type
_entity.pdbx_description
1 polymer ?
#
loop_
_entity_poly.entity_id
_entity_poly.type
_entity_poly.pdbx_seq_one_letter_code
_entity_poly.pdbx_strand_id
1 'polypeptide(L)'
;LVPWIVQYRIKNPFDYLFKVKEPRTLLIDMSEAAMRLVVGDRSINEVISKRDEIAIEAKRVLQMELDNAESGVHIVTIEMKRTNVPGPVQPSFNEVNQATQEKKQTIYQAKEDYNKAIPAARGEADRTIKAAEGYALDRINRAQGDSTRFIAFYNEYAKAKDVTKRRLYLETLKDLFPKLGKKYIIDSDQKNLLPLLNIGSKEGVTK
;
A
#
# COMPACT_ATOMS: atom_id res chain seq x y z
N LEU A 1 -0.84 23.51 -35.91
CA LEU A 1 -0.67 22.57 -37.05
C LEU A 1 -0.25 21.23 -36.48
N VAL A 2 -1.01 20.18 -36.78
CA VAL A 2 -0.68 18.80 -36.39
C VAL A 2 0.30 18.27 -37.43
N PRO A 3 1.57 17.95 -37.11
CA PRO A 3 2.48 17.39 -38.10
C PRO A 3 2.31 15.87 -38.21
N TRP A 4 2.31 15.32 -39.41
CA TRP A 4 2.26 13.88 -39.64
C TRP A 4 3.27 13.42 -40.70
N ILE A 5 3.55 12.13 -40.72
CA ILE A 5 4.39 11.44 -41.71
C ILE A 5 3.55 10.29 -42.29
N VAL A 6 3.52 10.18 -43.62
CA VAL A 6 2.91 9.04 -44.32
C VAL A 6 4.02 8.19 -44.92
N GLN A 7 4.07 6.92 -44.54
CA GLN A 7 4.92 5.91 -45.15
C GLN A 7 4.08 5.10 -46.13
N TYR A 8 4.51 5.03 -47.38
CA TYR A 8 3.79 4.32 -48.44
C TYR A 8 4.74 3.46 -49.28
N ARG A 9 4.16 2.48 -49.97
CA ARG A 9 4.82 1.66 -50.98
C ARG A 9 3.94 1.54 -52.22
N ILE A 10 4.56 1.39 -53.38
CA ILE A 10 3.84 1.17 -54.63
C ILE A 10 3.42 -0.30 -54.68
N LYS A 11 2.11 -0.56 -54.75
CA LYS A 11 1.52 -1.90 -54.84
C LYS A 11 1.32 -2.31 -56.30
N ASN A 12 0.79 -1.41 -57.13
CA ASN A 12 0.63 -1.63 -58.57
C ASN A 12 1.30 -0.52 -59.37
N PRO A 13 2.48 -0.79 -59.98
CA PRO A 13 3.19 0.20 -60.79
C PRO A 13 2.42 0.68 -62.02
N PHE A 14 1.54 -0.16 -62.59
CA PHE A 14 0.74 0.22 -63.76
C PHE A 14 -0.28 1.29 -63.40
N ASP A 15 -1.08 1.05 -62.37
CA ASP A 15 -2.06 2.01 -61.86
C ASP A 15 -1.37 3.32 -61.44
N TYR A 16 -0.24 3.22 -60.75
CA TYR A 16 0.55 4.36 -60.30
C TYR A 16 1.08 5.23 -61.45
N LEU A 17 1.49 4.65 -62.57
CA LEU A 17 2.10 5.40 -63.67
C LEU A 17 1.08 5.88 -64.71
N PHE A 18 -0.02 5.14 -64.91
CA PHE A 18 -0.91 5.35 -66.06
C PHE A 18 -2.32 5.84 -65.70
N LYS A 19 -2.83 5.55 -64.50
CA LYS A 19 -4.19 5.95 -64.12
C LYS A 19 -4.25 7.32 -63.46
N VAL A 20 -3.18 7.72 -62.78
CA VAL A 20 -3.09 9.00 -62.08
C VAL A 20 -1.97 9.84 -62.66
N LYS A 21 -2.29 11.08 -63.06
CA LYS A 21 -1.34 12.01 -63.68
C LYS A 21 -0.19 12.41 -62.73
N GLU A 22 -0.52 12.74 -61.47
CA GLU A 22 0.44 13.14 -60.44
C GLU A 22 0.18 12.40 -59.12
N PRO A 23 0.65 11.15 -58.98
CA PRO A 23 0.36 10.32 -57.82
C PRO A 23 0.86 10.90 -56.49
N ARG A 24 1.96 11.67 -56.54
CA ARG A 24 2.54 12.31 -55.35
C ARG A 24 1.67 13.46 -54.84
N THR A 25 1.20 14.32 -55.74
CA THR A 25 0.31 15.45 -55.40
C THR A 25 -1.00 14.91 -54.84
N LEU A 26 -1.59 13.92 -55.54
CA LEU A 26 -2.81 13.23 -55.07
C LEU A 26 -2.64 12.65 -53.66
N LEU A 27 -1.51 11.98 -53.38
CA LEU A 27 -1.23 11.43 -52.07
C LEU A 27 -1.19 12.52 -50.98
N ILE A 28 -0.58 13.67 -51.26
CA ILE A 28 -0.52 14.79 -50.31
C ILE A 28 -1.94 15.31 -50.05
N ASP A 29 -2.69 15.61 -51.10
CA ASP A 29 -4.04 16.19 -51.00
C ASP A 29 -5.00 15.24 -50.26
N MET A 30 -4.98 13.95 -50.62
CA MET A 30 -5.80 12.94 -49.95
C MET A 30 -5.37 12.70 -48.51
N SER A 31 -4.06 12.77 -48.21
CA SER A 31 -3.57 12.66 -46.84
C SER A 31 -4.01 13.85 -45.98
N GLU A 32 -4.03 15.08 -46.54
CA GLU A 32 -4.55 16.25 -45.83
C GLU A 32 -6.05 16.12 -45.60
N ALA A 33 -6.82 15.70 -46.60
CA ALA A 33 -8.25 15.50 -46.49
C ALA A 33 -8.62 14.46 -45.44
N ALA A 34 -7.95 13.29 -45.47
CA ALA A 34 -8.15 12.23 -44.48
C ALA A 34 -7.77 12.68 -43.06
N MET A 35 -6.64 13.36 -42.90
CA MET A 35 -6.24 13.90 -41.59
C MET A 35 -7.21 14.97 -41.10
N ARG A 36 -7.70 15.86 -41.98
CA ARG A 36 -8.67 16.90 -41.63
C ARG A 36 -10.00 16.30 -41.18
N LEU A 37 -10.47 15.24 -41.84
CA LEU A 37 -11.68 14.51 -41.47
C LEU A 37 -11.53 13.87 -40.08
N VAL A 38 -10.51 13.03 -39.89
CA VAL A 38 -10.35 12.25 -38.66
C VAL A 38 -10.00 13.13 -37.46
N VAL A 39 -9.18 14.17 -37.65
CA VAL A 39 -8.83 15.12 -36.57
C VAL A 39 -9.98 16.09 -36.29
N GLY A 40 -10.76 16.48 -37.31
CA GLY A 40 -11.88 17.40 -37.15
C GLY A 40 -12.99 16.88 -36.24
N ASP A 41 -13.24 15.56 -36.27
CA ASP A 41 -14.25 14.89 -35.45
C ASP A 41 -13.76 14.51 -34.03
N ARG A 42 -12.62 15.04 -33.59
CA ARG A 42 -11.99 14.70 -32.30
C ARG A 42 -11.70 15.92 -31.47
N SER A 43 -11.81 15.77 -30.15
CA SER A 43 -11.43 16.83 -29.23
C SER A 43 -9.91 17.01 -29.17
N ILE A 44 -9.42 18.22 -28.88
CA ILE A 44 -7.98 18.48 -28.77
C ILE A 44 -7.27 17.55 -27.78
N ASN A 45 -7.94 17.19 -26.68
CA ASN A 45 -7.40 16.28 -25.68
C ASN A 45 -7.21 14.86 -26.24
N GLU A 46 -8.14 14.40 -27.09
CA GLU A 46 -8.04 13.11 -27.78
C GLU A 46 -6.96 13.14 -28.85
N VAL A 47 -6.81 14.24 -29.58
CA VAL A 47 -5.73 14.41 -30.56
C VAL A 47 -4.34 14.30 -29.90
N ILE A 48 -4.20 14.81 -28.68
CA ILE A 48 -2.95 14.72 -27.90
C ILE A 48 -2.76 13.32 -27.29
N SER A 49 -3.82 12.74 -26.71
CA SER A 49 -3.74 11.53 -25.91
C SER A 49 -3.87 10.23 -26.71
N LYS A 50 -4.67 10.23 -27.77
CA LYS A 50 -5.05 9.06 -28.58
C LYS A 50 -4.53 9.12 -30.02
N ARG A 51 -3.33 9.68 -30.20
CA ARG A 51 -2.70 9.85 -31.52
C ARG A 51 -2.58 8.54 -32.32
N ASP A 52 -2.34 7.42 -31.65
CA ASP A 52 -2.13 6.13 -32.32
C ASP A 52 -3.45 5.60 -32.90
N GLU A 53 -4.56 5.78 -32.18
CA GLU A 53 -5.91 5.45 -32.65
C GLU A 53 -6.31 6.31 -33.86
N ILE A 54 -6.03 7.62 -33.79
CA ILE A 54 -6.28 8.55 -34.88
C ILE A 54 -5.44 8.20 -36.12
N ALA A 55 -4.18 7.80 -35.93
CA ALA A 55 -3.30 7.40 -37.01
C ALA A 55 -3.77 6.12 -37.72
N ILE A 56 -4.28 5.14 -36.96
CA ILE A 56 -4.86 3.91 -37.51
C ILE A 56 -6.10 4.23 -38.34
N GLU A 57 -6.99 5.08 -37.82
CA GLU A 57 -8.22 5.46 -38.51
C GLU A 57 -7.93 6.31 -39.76
N ALA A 58 -7.01 7.27 -39.66
CA ALA A 58 -6.56 8.06 -40.80
C ALA A 58 -5.92 7.18 -41.88
N LYS A 59 -5.15 6.15 -41.51
CA LYS A 59 -4.61 5.18 -42.46
C LYS A 59 -5.72 4.42 -43.19
N ARG A 60 -6.75 3.99 -42.45
CA ARG A 60 -7.89 3.26 -42.99
C ARG A 60 -8.65 4.10 -44.02
N VAL A 61 -8.98 5.34 -43.65
CA VAL A 61 -9.67 6.30 -44.54
C VAL A 61 -8.80 6.61 -45.75
N LEU A 62 -7.53 6.96 -45.56
CA LEU A 62 -6.62 7.28 -46.66
C LEU A 62 -6.44 6.12 -47.64
N GLN A 63 -6.29 4.89 -47.14
CA GLN A 63 -6.18 3.71 -48.02
C GLN A 63 -7.46 3.52 -48.85
N MET A 64 -8.63 3.67 -48.23
CA MET A 64 -9.92 3.56 -48.93
C MET A 64 -10.04 4.59 -50.06
N GLU A 65 -9.69 5.85 -49.81
CA GLU A 65 -9.72 6.91 -50.83
C GLU A 65 -8.71 6.67 -51.96
N LEU A 66 -7.51 6.17 -51.64
CA LEU A 66 -6.47 5.86 -52.63
C LEU A 66 -6.80 4.63 -53.48
N ASP A 67 -7.53 3.67 -52.93
CA ASP A 67 -8.04 2.50 -53.65
C ASP A 67 -9.19 2.93 -54.58
N ASN A 68 -10.09 3.81 -54.13
CA ASN A 68 -11.16 4.39 -54.97
C ASN A 68 -10.62 5.21 -56.14
N ALA A 69 -9.52 5.94 -55.93
CA ALA A 69 -8.83 6.69 -56.96
C ALA A 69 -7.94 5.81 -57.87
N GLU A 70 -7.92 4.48 -57.65
CA GLU A 70 -7.09 3.52 -58.37
C GLU A 70 -5.62 3.94 -58.48
N SER A 71 -5.07 4.50 -57.40
CA SER A 71 -3.73 5.10 -57.39
C SER A 71 -2.58 4.10 -57.42
N GLY A 72 -2.85 2.81 -57.16
CA GLY A 72 -1.82 1.78 -57.04
C GLY A 72 -0.91 1.92 -55.81
N VAL A 73 -1.21 2.83 -54.88
CA VAL A 73 -0.43 3.10 -53.66
C VAL A 73 -0.99 2.32 -52.47
N HIS A 74 -0.09 1.75 -51.67
CA HIS A 74 -0.44 1.13 -50.39
C HIS A 74 0.22 1.85 -49.22
N ILE A 75 -0.59 2.28 -48.26
CA ILE A 75 -0.14 2.96 -47.05
C ILE A 75 0.36 1.94 -46.04
N VAL A 76 1.64 2.07 -45.66
CA VAL A 76 2.28 1.23 -44.65
C VAL A 76 1.87 1.71 -43.27
N THR A 77 2.15 2.98 -42.96
CA THR A 77 1.90 3.58 -41.65
C THR A 77 1.69 5.08 -41.79
N ILE A 78 0.84 5.63 -40.92
CA ILE A 78 0.78 7.07 -40.67
C ILE A 78 1.30 7.29 -39.25
N GLU A 79 2.22 8.23 -39.08
CA GLU A 79 2.75 8.61 -37.77
C GLU A 79 2.43 10.08 -37.50
N MET A 80 1.77 10.33 -36.37
CA MET A 80 1.51 11.70 -35.90
C MET A 80 2.65 12.16 -35.01
N LYS A 81 3.24 13.33 -35.31
CA LYS A 81 4.20 13.98 -34.43
C LYS A 81 3.47 14.64 -33.26
N ARG A 82 4.23 14.88 -32.18
CA ARG A 82 3.73 15.63 -31.01
C ARG A 82 3.20 16.99 -31.47
N THR A 83 1.95 17.25 -31.17
CA THR A 83 1.30 18.53 -31.44
C THR A 83 1.26 19.35 -30.17
N ASN A 84 1.72 20.58 -30.23
CA ASN A 84 1.62 21.53 -29.13
C ASN A 84 0.37 22.41 -29.31
N VAL A 85 -0.26 22.73 -28.18
CA VAL A 85 -1.37 23.68 -28.10
C VAL A 85 -0.85 25.08 -28.50
N PRO A 86 -1.60 25.89 -29.28
CA PRO A 86 -1.18 27.26 -29.60
C PRO A 86 -0.98 28.12 -28.35
N GLY A 87 0.02 29.01 -28.36
CA GLY A 87 0.38 29.85 -27.21
C GLY A 87 -0.81 30.56 -26.53
N PRO A 88 -1.73 31.21 -27.27
CA PRO A 88 -2.86 31.94 -26.66
C PRO A 88 -3.83 31.09 -25.83
N VAL A 89 -3.95 29.79 -26.12
CA VAL A 89 -4.91 28.88 -25.45
C VAL A 89 -4.23 27.96 -24.43
N GLN A 90 -2.90 28.00 -24.34
CA GLN A 90 -2.13 27.17 -23.43
C GLN A 90 -2.41 27.47 -21.93
N PRO A 91 -2.57 28.73 -21.48
CA PRO A 91 -2.91 29.01 -20.08
C PRO A 91 -4.23 28.38 -19.66
N SER A 92 -5.30 28.57 -20.44
CA SER A 92 -6.62 28.02 -20.13
C SER A 92 -6.65 26.49 -20.17
N PHE A 93 -5.89 25.87 -21.08
CA PHE A 93 -5.75 24.42 -21.12
C PHE A 93 -5.03 23.87 -19.88
N ASN A 94 -3.97 24.55 -19.44
CA ASN A 94 -3.25 24.19 -18.22
C ASN A 94 -4.13 24.34 -16.98
N GLU A 95 -4.94 25.39 -16.91
CA GLU A 95 -5.88 25.62 -15.82
C GLU A 95 -6.95 24.51 -15.70
N VAL A 96 -7.57 24.11 -16.82
CA VAL A 96 -8.54 23.00 -16.84
C VAL A 96 -7.89 21.68 -16.41
N ASN A 97 -6.66 21.43 -16.85
CA ASN A 97 -5.92 20.25 -16.43
C ASN A 97 -5.62 20.29 -14.95
N GLN A 98 -5.12 21.41 -14.44
CA GLN A 98 -4.83 21.59 -13.02
C GLN A 98 -6.09 21.37 -12.18
N ALA A 99 -7.20 22.02 -12.51
CA ALA A 99 -8.47 21.85 -11.81
C ALA A 99 -8.96 20.39 -11.84
N THR A 100 -8.77 19.69 -12.97
CA THR A 100 -9.11 18.26 -13.08
C THR A 100 -8.22 17.39 -12.19
N GLN A 101 -6.93 17.69 -12.09
CA GLN A 101 -6.01 16.97 -11.20
C GLN A 101 -6.32 17.25 -9.74
N GLU A 102 -6.55 18.51 -9.36
CA GLU A 102 -6.94 18.91 -8.01
C GLU A 102 -8.26 18.24 -7.57
N LYS A 103 -9.25 18.18 -8.48
CA LYS A 103 -10.50 17.43 -8.24
C LYS A 103 -10.22 15.96 -7.97
N LYS A 104 -9.39 15.31 -8.80
CA LYS A 104 -9.05 13.89 -8.61
C LYS A 104 -8.30 13.67 -7.30
N GLN A 105 -7.33 14.52 -7.00
CA GLN A 105 -6.54 14.47 -5.77
C GLN A 105 -7.46 14.57 -4.53
N THR A 106 -8.36 15.55 -4.51
CA THR A 106 -9.33 15.72 -3.42
C THR A 106 -10.20 14.48 -3.23
N ILE A 107 -10.69 13.87 -4.33
CA ILE A 107 -11.48 12.64 -4.28
C ILE A 107 -10.65 11.47 -3.72
N TYR A 108 -9.39 11.33 -4.14
CA TYR A 108 -8.53 10.26 -3.65
C TYR A 108 -8.19 10.43 -2.17
N GLN A 109 -7.92 11.65 -1.73
CA GLN A 109 -7.66 11.94 -0.33
C GLN A 109 -8.87 11.64 0.55
N ALA A 110 -10.07 12.04 0.14
CA ALA A 110 -11.30 11.71 0.85
C ALA A 110 -11.54 10.18 0.94
N LYS A 111 -11.24 9.45 -0.14
CA LYS A 111 -11.32 7.97 -0.15
C LYS A 111 -10.28 7.34 0.77
N GLU A 112 -9.07 7.87 0.79
CA GLU A 112 -8.00 7.42 1.67
C GLU A 112 -8.39 7.60 3.15
N ASP A 113 -8.91 8.77 3.51
CA ASP A 113 -9.37 9.07 4.86
C ASP A 113 -10.50 8.12 5.29
N TYR A 114 -11.49 7.90 4.41
CA TYR A 114 -12.57 6.94 4.64
C TYR A 114 -12.02 5.51 4.84
N ASN A 115 -11.12 5.07 3.96
CA ASN A 115 -10.52 3.74 4.00
C ASN A 115 -9.55 3.55 5.18
N LYS A 116 -9.08 4.62 5.81
CA LYS A 116 -8.29 4.56 7.05
C LYS A 116 -9.17 4.58 8.29
N ALA A 117 -10.13 5.50 8.36
CA ALA A 117 -10.93 5.73 9.55
C ALA A 117 -11.82 4.52 9.91
N ILE A 118 -12.51 3.93 8.92
CA ILE A 118 -13.45 2.82 9.20
C ILE A 118 -12.72 1.54 9.65
N PRO A 119 -11.67 1.05 8.97
CA PRO A 119 -10.93 -0.12 9.43
C PRO A 119 -10.18 0.12 10.74
N ALA A 120 -9.66 1.33 10.98
CA ALA A 120 -9.03 1.66 12.26
C ALA A 120 -10.03 1.58 13.42
N ALA A 121 -11.23 2.16 13.26
CA ALA A 121 -12.28 2.10 14.27
C ALA A 121 -12.75 0.66 14.53
N ARG A 122 -12.93 -0.15 13.47
CA ARG A 122 -13.27 -1.59 13.60
C ARG A 122 -12.17 -2.37 14.30
N GLY A 123 -10.91 -2.14 13.93
CA GLY A 123 -9.77 -2.80 14.56
C GLY A 123 -9.62 -2.46 16.04
N GLU A 124 -9.91 -1.22 16.44
CA GLU A 124 -9.90 -0.81 17.85
C GLU A 124 -11.05 -1.44 18.65
N ALA A 125 -12.24 -1.51 18.05
CA ALA A 125 -13.38 -2.21 18.65
C ALA A 125 -13.08 -3.70 18.87
N ASP A 126 -12.57 -4.38 17.84
CA ASP A 126 -12.21 -5.80 17.92
C ASP A 126 -11.09 -6.04 18.93
N ARG A 127 -10.08 -5.17 18.97
CA ARG A 127 -8.99 -5.22 19.96
C ARG A 127 -9.54 -5.12 21.38
N THR A 128 -10.46 -4.19 21.62
CA THR A 128 -11.08 -3.98 22.93
C THR A 128 -11.87 -5.21 23.37
N ILE A 129 -12.67 -5.79 22.47
CA ILE A 129 -13.43 -7.02 22.75
C ILE A 129 -12.48 -8.18 23.05
N LYS A 130 -11.45 -8.39 22.22
CA LYS A 130 -10.49 -9.49 22.40
C LYS A 130 -9.68 -9.33 23.68
N ALA A 131 -9.32 -8.11 24.07
CA ALA A 131 -8.66 -7.83 25.34
C ALA A 131 -9.56 -8.18 26.53
N ALA A 132 -10.86 -7.83 26.47
CA ALA A 132 -11.83 -8.17 27.50
C ALA A 132 -12.07 -9.69 27.60
N GLU A 133 -12.21 -10.38 26.46
CA GLU A 133 -12.31 -11.85 26.40
C GLU A 133 -11.06 -12.52 26.99
N GLY A 134 -9.86 -12.03 26.63
CA GLY A 134 -8.59 -12.52 27.16
C GLY A 134 -8.47 -12.33 28.67
N TYR A 135 -8.89 -11.17 29.18
CA TYR A 135 -8.92 -10.90 30.63
C TYR A 135 -9.91 -11.81 31.35
N ALA A 136 -11.11 -12.01 30.81
CA ALA A 136 -12.10 -12.91 31.40
C ALA A 136 -11.57 -14.35 31.47
N LEU A 137 -10.94 -14.83 30.38
CA LEU A 137 -10.34 -16.15 30.32
C LEU A 137 -9.17 -16.31 31.30
N ASP A 138 -8.27 -15.32 31.37
CA ASP A 138 -7.17 -15.29 32.36
C ASP A 138 -7.71 -15.35 33.79
N ARG A 139 -8.77 -14.58 34.11
CA ARG A 139 -9.40 -14.59 35.42
C ARG A 139 -9.97 -15.95 35.79
N ILE A 140 -10.67 -16.61 34.87
CA ILE A 140 -11.22 -17.96 35.09
C ILE A 140 -10.10 -18.97 35.28
N ASN A 141 -9.09 -18.95 34.41
CA ASN A 141 -7.97 -19.89 34.48
C ASN A 141 -7.15 -19.73 35.76
N ARG A 142 -6.91 -18.49 36.21
CA ARG A 142 -6.26 -18.22 37.51
C ARG A 142 -7.09 -18.76 38.67
N ALA A 143 -8.39 -18.47 38.70
CA ALA A 143 -9.27 -18.97 39.75
C ALA A 143 -9.30 -20.51 39.80
N GLN A 144 -9.36 -21.17 38.63
CA GLN A 144 -9.32 -22.62 38.54
C GLN A 144 -7.96 -23.19 38.98
N GLY A 145 -6.86 -22.54 38.57
CA GLY A 145 -5.50 -22.91 38.99
C GLY A 145 -5.30 -22.77 40.49
N ASP A 146 -5.76 -21.67 41.08
CA ASP A 146 -5.68 -21.42 42.52
C ASP A 146 -6.55 -22.41 43.31
N SER A 147 -7.76 -22.70 42.83
CA SER A 147 -8.65 -23.72 43.42
C SER A 147 -8.01 -25.12 43.38
N THR A 148 -7.49 -25.52 42.22
CA THR A 148 -6.82 -26.82 42.04
C THR A 148 -5.60 -26.94 42.95
N ARG A 149 -4.79 -25.87 43.02
CA ARG A 149 -3.63 -25.78 43.92
C ARG A 149 -4.06 -25.89 45.38
N PHE A 150 -5.13 -25.18 45.78
CA PHE A 150 -5.65 -25.23 47.15
C PHE A 150 -6.15 -26.63 47.53
N ILE A 151 -6.92 -27.28 46.66
CA ILE A 151 -7.41 -28.65 46.88
C ILE A 151 -6.24 -29.63 47.03
N ALA A 152 -5.22 -29.53 46.17
CA ALA A 152 -4.03 -30.36 46.26
C ALA A 152 -3.30 -30.16 47.61
N PHE A 153 -3.14 -28.92 48.06
CA PHE A 153 -2.56 -28.63 49.38
C PHE A 153 -3.41 -29.16 50.53
N TYR A 154 -4.74 -28.98 50.47
CA TYR A 154 -5.66 -29.47 51.50
C TYR A 154 -5.59 -30.99 51.65
N ASN A 155 -5.53 -31.73 50.54
CA ASN A 155 -5.43 -33.18 50.55
C ASN A 155 -4.14 -33.67 51.25
N GLU A 156 -3.00 -33.01 51.01
CA GLU A 156 -1.75 -33.34 51.70
C GLU A 156 -1.75 -32.91 53.17
N TYR A 157 -2.35 -31.75 53.48
CA TYR A 157 -2.53 -31.31 54.85
C TYR A 157 -3.41 -32.26 55.66
N ALA A 158 -4.48 -32.80 55.06
CA ALA A 158 -5.37 -33.77 55.69
C ALA A 158 -4.64 -35.08 56.06
N LYS A 159 -3.68 -35.52 55.22
CA LYS A 159 -2.84 -36.69 55.48
C LYS A 159 -1.83 -36.44 56.61
N ALA A 160 -1.16 -35.28 56.60
CA ALA A 160 -0.08 -34.98 57.56
C ALA A 160 -0.03 -33.49 57.91
N LYS A 161 -0.68 -33.11 59.02
CA LYS A 161 -0.91 -31.71 59.40
C LYS A 161 0.35 -30.95 59.82
N ASP A 162 1.17 -31.53 60.70
CA ASP A 162 2.32 -30.82 61.29
C ASP A 162 3.46 -30.59 60.29
N VAL A 163 3.79 -31.61 59.48
CA VAL A 163 4.83 -31.50 58.45
C VAL A 163 4.45 -30.50 57.37
N THR A 164 3.18 -30.45 56.97
CA THR A 164 2.70 -29.54 55.93
C THR A 164 2.71 -28.09 56.40
N LYS A 165 2.27 -27.80 57.64
CA LYS A 165 2.37 -26.45 58.23
C LYS A 165 3.80 -25.97 58.33
N ARG A 166 4.70 -26.82 58.83
CA ARG A 166 6.10 -26.46 59.02
C ARG A 166 6.82 -26.23 57.69
N ARG A 167 6.54 -27.06 56.68
CA ARG A 167 7.02 -26.84 55.30
C ARG A 167 6.57 -25.50 54.74
N LEU A 168 5.26 -25.19 54.81
CA LEU A 168 4.71 -23.94 54.27
C LEU A 168 5.34 -22.71 54.96
N TYR A 169 5.54 -22.78 56.28
CA TYR A 169 6.21 -21.72 57.04
C TYR A 169 7.66 -21.50 56.59
N LEU A 170 8.42 -22.58 56.40
CA LEU A 170 9.81 -22.49 55.96
C LEU A 170 9.93 -22.03 54.50
N GLU A 171 9.03 -22.46 53.61
CA GLU A 171 8.98 -22.00 52.21
C GLU A 171 8.62 -20.51 52.12
N THR A 172 7.59 -20.07 52.85
CA THR A 172 7.22 -18.65 52.89
C THR A 172 8.32 -17.79 53.50
N LEU A 173 8.99 -18.26 54.56
CA LEU A 173 10.17 -17.58 55.09
C LEU A 173 11.29 -17.52 54.07
N LYS A 174 11.59 -18.60 53.35
CA LYS A 174 12.64 -18.62 52.31
C LYS A 174 12.37 -17.60 51.21
N ASP A 175 11.11 -17.42 50.79
CA ASP A 175 10.75 -16.47 49.73
C ASP A 175 10.68 -15.01 50.23
N LEU A 176 10.30 -14.80 51.49
CA LEU A 176 10.18 -13.47 52.09
C LEU A 176 11.51 -12.94 52.65
N PHE A 177 12.38 -13.79 53.20
CA PHE A 177 13.65 -13.38 53.80
C PHE A 177 14.52 -12.54 52.86
N PRO A 178 14.70 -12.90 51.57
CA PRO A 178 15.46 -12.08 50.62
C PRO A 178 14.83 -10.72 50.33
N LYS A 179 13.49 -10.62 50.42
CA LYS A 179 12.73 -9.38 50.16
C LYS A 179 12.72 -8.43 51.35
N LEU A 180 13.01 -8.91 52.56
CA LEU A 180 12.95 -8.15 53.81
C LEU A 180 14.15 -7.20 54.04
N GLY A 181 15.09 -7.11 53.10
CA GLY A 181 16.22 -6.17 53.17
C GLY A 181 17.16 -6.43 54.35
N LYS A 182 18.08 -5.49 54.62
CA LYS A 182 19.01 -5.59 55.76
C LYS A 182 18.27 -5.34 57.06
N LYS A 183 18.12 -6.38 57.88
CA LYS A 183 17.50 -6.29 59.21
C LYS A 183 18.59 -6.02 60.26
N TYR A 184 18.49 -4.89 60.95
CA TYR A 184 19.33 -4.57 62.10
C TYR A 184 18.60 -5.05 63.37
N ILE A 185 19.19 -6.01 64.07
CA ILE A 185 18.69 -6.48 65.37
C ILE A 185 19.54 -5.79 66.43
N ILE A 186 18.92 -4.91 67.22
CA ILE A 186 19.59 -4.20 68.32
C ILE A 186 19.07 -4.84 69.61
N ASP A 187 19.98 -5.42 70.38
CA ASP A 187 19.70 -5.94 71.71
C ASP A 187 19.61 -4.77 72.71
N SER A 188 18.60 -4.77 73.57
CA SER A 188 18.33 -3.72 74.56
C SER A 188 19.49 -3.52 75.55
N ASP A 189 20.34 -4.53 75.74
CA ASP A 189 21.47 -4.50 76.68
C ASP A 189 22.85 -4.28 76.01
N GLN A 190 22.93 -4.12 74.68
CA GLN A 190 24.19 -3.82 73.98
C GLN A 190 24.13 -2.56 73.10
N LYS A 191 24.96 -1.57 73.44
CA LYS A 191 25.14 -0.29 72.70
C LYS A 191 25.91 -0.41 71.38
N ASN A 192 26.31 -1.60 70.94
CA ASN A 192 27.14 -1.76 69.75
C ASN A 192 26.54 -2.78 68.78
N LEU A 193 26.38 -2.37 67.52
CA LEU A 193 25.79 -3.15 66.44
C LEU A 193 26.70 -4.35 66.13
N LEU A 194 26.28 -5.56 66.51
CA LEU A 194 26.88 -6.79 65.99
C LEU A 194 26.25 -7.11 64.63
N PRO A 195 27.01 -7.03 63.51
CA PRO A 195 26.52 -7.47 62.23
C PRO A 195 26.41 -9.00 62.28
N LEU A 196 25.18 -9.52 62.38
CA LEU A 196 24.94 -10.93 62.17
C LEU A 196 25.39 -11.31 60.75
N LEU A 197 26.48 -12.09 60.70
CA LEU A 197 26.96 -12.95 59.62
C LEU A 197 26.57 -12.51 58.19
N ASN A 198 27.57 -12.05 57.42
CA ASN A 198 27.51 -11.83 55.97
C ASN A 198 27.22 -13.15 55.22
N ILE A 199 25.97 -13.63 55.19
CA ILE A 199 25.55 -14.78 54.37
C ILE A 199 24.97 -14.29 53.03
N GLY A 200 25.70 -13.40 52.35
CA GLY A 200 25.23 -12.77 51.11
C GLY A 200 26.26 -12.69 49.98
N SER A 201 27.56 -12.70 50.28
CA SER A 201 28.60 -12.63 49.25
C SER A 201 29.05 -14.04 48.87
N LYS A 202 28.30 -14.69 47.98
CA LYS A 202 28.88 -15.76 47.14
C LYS A 202 29.80 -15.12 46.10
N GLU A 203 30.99 -14.71 46.52
CA GLU A 203 32.15 -14.78 45.65
C GLU A 203 32.94 -16.00 46.13
N GLY A 204 32.63 -17.14 45.50
CA GLY A 204 33.46 -18.33 45.65
C GLY A 204 34.83 -17.99 45.09
N VAL A 205 35.84 -17.98 45.97
CA VAL A 205 37.25 -17.90 45.60
C VAL A 205 37.52 -19.04 44.61
N THR A 206 37.66 -18.68 43.35
CA THR A 206 38.20 -19.58 42.32
C THR A 206 39.71 -19.60 42.52
N LYS A 207 40.23 -20.78 42.87
CA LYS A 207 41.66 -21.09 42.89
C LYS A 207 42.13 -21.43 41.49
#